data_AF-A0A1C5NSV5-F1
#
_entry.id   AF-A0A1C5NSV5-F1
#
_cell.length_a   1.000
_cell.length_b   1.000
_cell.length_c   1.000
_cell.angle_alpha   90.00
_cell.angle_beta   90.00
_cell.angle_gamma   90.00
#
_symmetry.space_group_name_H-M   'P 1'
#
loop_
_entity.id
_entity.type
_entity.pdbx_description
1 polymer ?
#
loop_
_entity_poly.entity_id
_entity_poly.type
_entity_poly.pdbx_seq_one_letter_code
_entity_poly.pdbx_strand_id
1 'polypeptide(L)'
;MKKERILELKVYKRRYKLKKRNQKPRKKALAGVFPRINIKVQTNLLSFFRKKGFINKDYISDRVIVPKIFSFEENSDDCITFFKCLMSSYLLTDKTTIADFNICERIDITNAMLLKIIVRELIETKVRYNDRFYNPTDKEIKYKKSKCNKVNRSLFALKLVDNIGKKEVEDVKPEEGFLYLGLQTNLASKTSYKENKKGAVCTIVREFINESLVQSNAILNASGIHKIDKLLSEIFNNAEDHSTHNEWYVDGVSFKNIIDGEPIIELNLGILNFGFSISEGIINNEKKNKEMMTNIKKWYNKHSELKEKVGSKLNKDDLYTLYSLQDGVSRLKYEDESRGHGTMNFIRAFITLGSFGKENPDYKPHLNIISGKTCVRCDNEVEPYEENNNYFLSLNKEKDISLLPEENYLRHMQEYFPGTFLEVKIYLNKKYFSKTLKNKGNENNKVNPSA
;
A
#
# COMPACT_ATOMS: atom_id res chain seq x y z
N MET A 1 53.60 -8.32 -1.94
CA MET A 1 53.96 -7.51 -3.13
C MET A 1 52.95 -7.48 -4.28
N LYS A 2 52.70 -8.54 -5.09
CA LYS A 2 51.78 -8.43 -6.27
C LYS A 2 50.30 -8.16 -5.91
N LYS A 3 49.78 -8.77 -4.83
CA LYS A 3 48.38 -8.59 -4.39
C LYS A 3 48.10 -7.20 -3.81
N GLU A 4 49.01 -6.67 -2.99
CA GLU A 4 48.87 -5.32 -2.40
C GLU A 4 48.88 -4.23 -3.47
N ARG A 5 49.77 -4.34 -4.46
CA ARG A 5 49.87 -3.41 -5.58
C ARG A 5 48.59 -3.41 -6.45
N ILE A 6 47.95 -4.57 -6.61
CA ILE A 6 46.64 -4.69 -7.29
C ILE A 6 45.52 -4.06 -6.45
N LEU A 7 45.55 -4.24 -5.12
CA LEU A 7 44.59 -3.64 -4.21
C LEU A 7 44.70 -2.11 -4.21
N GLU A 8 45.92 -1.59 -4.15
CA GLU A 8 46.22 -0.17 -4.28
C GLU A 8 45.74 0.40 -5.62
N LEU A 9 46.01 -0.28 -6.73
CA LEU A 9 45.51 0.14 -8.05
C LEU A 9 43.98 0.17 -8.12
N LYS A 10 43.29 -0.77 -7.47
CA LYS A 10 41.82 -0.75 -7.36
C LYS A 10 41.34 0.43 -6.52
N VAL A 11 41.97 0.69 -5.38
CA VAL A 11 41.64 1.83 -4.50
C VAL A 11 41.92 3.15 -5.21
N TYR A 12 43.05 3.28 -5.88
CA TYR A 12 43.43 4.46 -6.68
C TYR A 12 42.43 4.70 -7.81
N LYS A 13 42.11 3.69 -8.61
CA LYS A 13 41.09 3.81 -9.69
C LYS A 13 39.73 4.20 -9.12
N ARG A 14 39.35 3.72 -7.94
CA ARG A 14 38.10 4.10 -7.25
C ARG A 14 38.14 5.57 -6.80
N ARG A 15 39.23 6.01 -6.16
CA ARG A 15 39.45 7.42 -5.76
C ARG A 15 39.49 8.36 -6.97
N TYR A 16 40.16 7.97 -8.05
CA TYR A 16 40.22 8.73 -9.30
C TYR A 16 38.85 8.83 -9.98
N LYS A 17 38.08 7.74 -10.05
CA LYS A 17 36.69 7.77 -10.54
C LYS A 17 35.79 8.67 -9.69
N LEU A 18 35.96 8.66 -8.36
CA LEU A 18 35.23 9.55 -7.43
C LEU A 18 35.62 11.03 -7.66
N LYS A 19 36.92 11.35 -7.74
CA LYS A 19 37.40 12.69 -8.11
C LYS A 19 36.83 13.16 -9.44
N LYS A 20 36.88 12.32 -10.48
CA LYS A 20 36.35 12.66 -11.81
C LYS A 20 34.82 12.80 -11.85
N ARG A 21 34.10 12.11 -10.94
CA ARG A 21 32.65 12.28 -10.74
C ARG A 21 32.34 13.63 -10.09
N ASN A 22 33.14 14.02 -9.10
CA ASN A 22 33.02 15.31 -8.40
C ASN A 22 33.51 16.50 -9.25
N GLN A 23 34.36 16.25 -10.27
CA GLN A 23 34.86 17.24 -11.22
C GLN A 23 34.08 17.30 -12.53
N LYS A 24 32.95 16.60 -12.68
CA LYS A 24 32.10 16.81 -13.87
C LYS A 24 31.61 18.27 -13.84
N PRO A 25 31.90 19.08 -14.87
CA PRO A 25 31.40 20.45 -14.90
C PRO A 25 29.87 20.38 -14.83
N ARG A 26 29.29 21.09 -13.85
CA ARG A 26 27.84 21.24 -13.78
C ARG A 26 27.37 21.91 -15.07
N LYS A 27 26.08 21.80 -15.38
CA LYS A 27 25.52 22.48 -16.57
C LYS A 27 24.72 23.70 -16.12
N LYS A 28 24.70 24.77 -16.92
CA LYS A 28 23.69 25.83 -16.75
C LYS A 28 22.36 25.24 -17.19
N ALA A 29 21.35 25.21 -16.33
CA ALA A 29 20.01 24.86 -16.77
C ALA A 29 19.46 26.00 -17.64
N LEU A 30 18.60 25.65 -18.61
CA LEU A 30 17.81 26.66 -19.31
C LEU A 30 16.91 27.39 -18.31
N ALA A 31 16.65 28.69 -18.53
CA ALA A 31 15.78 29.47 -17.67
C ALA A 31 14.33 28.93 -17.72
N GLY A 32 13.70 28.82 -16.54
CA GLY A 32 12.30 28.40 -16.35
C GLY A 32 12.12 26.96 -15.81
N VAL A 33 11.23 26.84 -14.81
CA VAL A 33 10.67 25.63 -14.18
C VAL A 33 11.63 24.47 -13.91
N PHE A 34 11.92 24.34 -12.63
CA PHE A 34 12.46 23.17 -11.94
C PHE A 34 11.55 21.94 -12.01
N PRO A 35 12.07 20.72 -12.25
CA PRO A 35 12.90 20.27 -13.36
C PRO A 35 12.05 20.04 -14.63
N ARG A 36 12.08 20.96 -15.61
CA ARG A 36 11.45 20.72 -16.91
C ARG A 36 12.16 19.60 -17.67
N ILE A 37 11.41 18.51 -17.91
CA ILE A 37 11.58 17.49 -18.97
C ILE A 37 12.89 16.68 -18.94
N ASN A 38 13.88 17.05 -18.13
CA ASN A 38 15.16 16.37 -18.14
C ASN A 38 15.03 15.00 -17.45
N ILE A 39 14.72 13.99 -18.26
CA ILE A 39 14.61 12.58 -17.89
C ILE A 39 15.82 12.10 -17.09
N LYS A 40 16.97 12.78 -17.23
CA LYS A 40 18.21 12.39 -16.57
C LYS A 40 18.25 12.74 -15.07
N VAL A 41 17.35 13.56 -14.55
CA VAL A 41 17.25 13.84 -13.09
C VAL A 41 16.01 13.21 -12.44
N GLN A 42 15.01 12.82 -13.24
CA GLN A 42 13.82 12.14 -12.74
C GLN A 42 14.18 10.74 -12.22
N THR A 43 13.50 10.33 -11.15
CA THR A 43 13.50 8.94 -10.70
C THR A 43 12.63 8.09 -11.64
N ASN A 44 12.81 6.77 -11.59
CA ASN A 44 11.99 5.84 -12.38
C ASN A 44 10.50 6.01 -12.04
N LEU A 45 10.20 6.15 -10.74
CA LEU A 45 8.85 6.32 -10.25
C LEU A 45 8.19 7.63 -10.72
N LEU A 46 8.89 8.78 -10.68
CA LEU A 46 8.33 10.02 -11.24
C LEU A 46 8.16 9.97 -12.76
N SER A 47 9.07 9.31 -13.47
CA SER A 47 8.93 9.07 -14.91
C SER A 47 7.68 8.23 -15.21
N PHE A 48 7.42 7.21 -14.38
CA PHE A 48 6.21 6.40 -14.46
C PHE A 48 4.94 7.20 -14.20
N PHE A 49 4.87 7.97 -13.11
CA PHE A 49 3.73 8.84 -12.83
C PHE A 49 3.45 9.83 -13.96
N ARG A 50 4.51 10.41 -14.55
CA ARG A 50 4.36 11.28 -15.71
C ARG A 50 3.74 10.57 -16.91
N LYS A 51 4.20 9.35 -17.23
CA LYS A 51 3.63 8.54 -18.33
C LYS A 51 2.16 8.17 -18.08
N LYS A 52 1.78 8.02 -16.81
CA LYS A 52 0.40 7.74 -16.38
C LYS A 52 -0.45 9.02 -16.24
N GLY A 53 0.05 10.19 -16.65
CA GLY A 53 -0.72 11.44 -16.67
C GLY A 53 -0.86 12.15 -15.31
N PHE A 54 -0.12 11.73 -14.28
CA PHE A 54 -0.21 12.35 -12.95
C PHE A 54 0.49 13.71 -12.87
N ILE A 55 1.37 14.01 -13.82
CA ILE A 55 2.15 15.25 -13.86
C ILE A 55 1.76 16.02 -15.11
N ASN A 56 0.91 17.03 -14.95
CA ASN A 56 0.39 17.88 -16.02
C ASN A 56 0.17 19.32 -15.53
N LYS A 57 0.26 20.30 -16.45
CA LYS A 57 0.03 21.72 -16.16
C LYS A 57 -1.36 22.01 -15.62
N ASP A 58 -2.36 21.21 -16.02
CA ASP A 58 -3.75 21.37 -15.59
C ASP A 58 -3.94 21.15 -14.08
N TYR A 59 -2.98 20.47 -13.43
CA TYR A 59 -2.99 20.21 -11.99
C TYR A 59 -2.05 21.15 -11.22
N ILE A 60 -1.52 22.22 -11.83
CA ILE A 60 -0.73 23.19 -11.08
C ILE A 60 -1.66 24.02 -10.19
N SER A 61 -1.34 24.07 -8.90
CA SER A 61 -2.03 24.91 -7.92
C SER A 61 -1.01 25.65 -7.05
N ASP A 62 -1.33 26.90 -6.70
CA ASP A 62 -0.55 27.68 -5.74
C ASP A 62 -0.62 27.10 -4.32
N ARG A 63 -1.73 26.44 -3.98
CA ARG A 63 -1.95 25.77 -2.69
C ARG A 63 -2.63 24.43 -2.91
N VAL A 64 -1.97 23.35 -2.49
CA VAL A 64 -2.46 21.99 -2.69
C VAL A 64 -3.26 21.59 -1.45
N ILE A 65 -4.57 21.72 -1.55
CA ILE A 65 -5.51 21.43 -0.44
C ILE A 65 -5.64 19.91 -0.30
N VAL A 66 -5.39 19.40 0.90
CA VAL A 66 -5.65 18.00 1.24
C VAL A 66 -7.16 17.84 1.46
N PRO A 67 -7.80 16.79 0.91
CA PRO A 67 -9.23 16.58 1.06
C PRO A 67 -9.66 16.47 2.53
N LYS A 68 -10.93 16.80 2.80
CA LYS A 68 -11.54 16.69 4.13
C LYS A 68 -11.39 15.28 4.71
N ILE A 69 -11.65 14.27 3.88
CA ILE A 69 -11.42 12.86 4.15
C ILE A 69 -10.29 12.40 3.22
N PHE A 70 -9.09 12.17 3.77
CA PHE A 70 -7.93 11.72 3.01
C PHE A 70 -7.78 10.20 3.12
N SER A 71 -8.70 9.51 2.45
CA SER A 71 -8.90 8.06 2.46
C SER A 71 -9.23 7.58 1.05
N PHE A 72 -8.55 6.55 0.55
CA PHE A 72 -8.99 5.93 -0.70
C PHE A 72 -10.28 5.14 -0.53
N GLU A 73 -10.58 4.62 0.67
CA GLU A 73 -11.85 3.94 0.95
C GLU A 73 -13.05 4.86 0.77
N GLU A 74 -12.98 6.14 1.13
CA GLU A 74 -14.16 7.01 1.10
C GLU A 74 -14.09 8.14 0.08
N ASN A 75 -12.89 8.58 -0.30
CA ASN A 75 -12.73 9.76 -1.15
C ASN A 75 -11.56 9.61 -2.13
N SER A 76 -11.58 8.52 -2.91
CA SER A 76 -10.44 8.15 -3.75
C SER A 76 -10.10 9.16 -4.83
N ASP A 77 -11.10 9.74 -5.48
CA ASP A 77 -10.92 10.64 -6.62
C ASP A 77 -10.26 11.96 -6.21
N ASP A 78 -10.71 12.57 -5.11
CA ASP A 78 -10.08 13.77 -4.56
C ASP A 78 -8.66 13.47 -4.04
N CYS A 79 -8.45 12.29 -3.44
CA CYS A 79 -7.12 11.87 -2.98
C CYS A 79 -6.14 11.74 -4.15
N ILE A 80 -6.54 11.09 -5.24
CA ILE A 80 -5.72 10.98 -6.45
C ILE A 80 -5.45 12.37 -7.03
N THR A 81 -6.48 13.20 -7.13
CA THR A 81 -6.35 14.59 -7.62
C THR A 81 -5.38 15.39 -6.77
N PHE A 82 -5.41 15.26 -5.44
CA PHE A 82 -4.43 15.84 -4.54
C PHE A 82 -2.99 15.44 -4.90
N PHE A 83 -2.73 14.15 -5.15
CA PHE A 83 -1.39 13.69 -5.52
C PHE A 83 -0.93 14.23 -6.88
N LYS A 84 -1.85 14.30 -7.86
CA LYS A 84 -1.57 14.95 -9.15
C LYS A 84 -1.21 16.41 -8.98
N CYS A 85 -1.96 17.13 -8.15
CA CYS A 85 -1.73 18.53 -7.84
C CYS A 85 -0.40 18.75 -7.12
N LEU A 86 -0.07 17.91 -6.12
CA LEU A 86 1.19 17.96 -5.39
C LEU A 86 2.39 17.79 -6.31
N MET A 87 2.40 16.72 -7.12
CA MET A 87 3.52 16.43 -8.03
C MET A 87 3.64 17.49 -9.13
N SER A 88 2.53 17.90 -9.73
CA SER A 88 2.53 18.90 -10.80
C SER A 88 2.98 20.27 -10.28
N SER A 89 2.44 20.72 -9.15
CA SER A 89 2.83 22.02 -8.55
C SER A 89 4.31 22.02 -8.15
N TYR A 90 4.81 20.92 -7.59
CA TYR A 90 6.22 20.85 -7.20
C TYR A 90 7.16 20.75 -8.42
N LEU A 91 6.83 19.97 -9.45
CA LEU A 91 7.73 19.72 -10.59
C LEU A 91 7.56 20.68 -11.77
N LEU A 92 6.48 21.46 -11.81
CA LEU A 92 6.15 22.33 -12.95
C LEU A 92 6.11 23.82 -12.60
N THR A 93 6.49 24.19 -11.38
CA THR A 93 6.64 25.59 -10.96
C THR A 93 8.02 25.83 -10.35
N ASP A 94 8.37 27.09 -10.10
CA ASP A 94 9.56 27.47 -9.32
C ASP A 94 9.22 27.82 -7.86
N LYS A 95 7.93 27.80 -7.48
CA LYS A 95 7.47 28.13 -6.13
C LYS A 95 7.64 26.95 -5.17
N THR A 96 7.79 27.25 -3.87
CA THR A 96 7.59 26.27 -2.79
C THR A 96 6.16 25.76 -2.84
N THR A 97 5.97 24.45 -2.66
CA THR A 97 4.64 23.82 -2.69
C THR A 97 4.12 23.67 -1.26
N ILE A 98 2.88 24.07 -1.01
CA ILE A 98 2.24 23.93 0.31
C ILE A 98 1.20 22.82 0.22
N ALA A 99 1.41 21.74 0.99
CA ALA A 99 0.40 20.71 1.25
C ALA A 99 -0.42 21.13 2.48
N ASP A 100 -1.69 21.42 2.27
CA ASP A 100 -2.54 22.07 3.26
C ASP A 100 -3.58 21.14 3.87
N PHE A 101 -3.35 20.72 5.11
CA PHE A 101 -4.23 19.85 5.87
C PHE A 101 -5.30 20.60 6.67
N ASN A 102 -5.40 21.93 6.58
CA ASN A 102 -6.25 22.75 7.46
C ASN A 102 -7.71 22.30 7.55
N ILE A 103 -8.27 21.74 6.47
CA ILE A 103 -9.65 21.21 6.42
C ILE A 103 -9.73 19.69 6.54
N CYS A 104 -8.60 18.99 6.59
CA CYS A 104 -8.54 17.54 6.65
C CYS A 104 -8.94 17.06 8.04
N GLU A 105 -10.06 16.36 8.15
CA GLU A 105 -10.60 15.88 9.44
C GLU A 105 -10.24 14.41 9.69
N ARG A 106 -9.98 13.64 8.63
CA ARG A 106 -9.58 12.23 8.71
C ARG A 106 -8.51 11.89 7.69
N ILE A 107 -7.58 11.03 8.09
CA ILE A 107 -6.53 10.49 7.24
C ILE A 107 -6.36 9.00 7.50
N ASP A 108 -6.24 8.24 6.42
CA ASP A 108 -5.82 6.84 6.51
C ASP A 108 -4.29 6.78 6.47
N ILE A 109 -3.70 5.90 7.28
CA ILE A 109 -2.24 5.75 7.39
C ILE A 109 -1.61 5.36 6.05
N THR A 110 -2.35 4.66 5.20
CA THR A 110 -1.96 4.25 3.86
C THR A 110 -1.88 5.42 2.88
N ASN A 111 -2.86 6.32 2.88
CA ASN A 111 -2.80 7.57 2.11
C ASN A 111 -1.61 8.43 2.53
N ALA A 112 -1.34 8.50 3.84
CA ALA A 112 -0.17 9.19 4.37
C ALA A 112 1.16 8.49 3.97
N MET A 113 1.20 7.16 3.95
CA MET A 113 2.34 6.40 3.41
C MET A 113 2.60 6.73 1.94
N LEU A 114 1.58 6.84 1.09
CA LEU A 114 1.74 7.22 -0.30
C LEU A 114 2.28 8.66 -0.44
N LEU A 115 1.78 9.60 0.38
CA LEU A 115 2.33 10.95 0.46
C LEU A 115 3.83 10.92 0.80
N LYS A 116 4.23 10.08 1.75
CA LYS A 116 5.63 9.93 2.14
C LYS A 116 6.50 9.43 0.99
N ILE A 117 6.02 8.43 0.25
CA ILE A 117 6.73 7.89 -0.92
C ILE A 117 6.90 8.99 -1.97
N ILE A 118 5.83 9.69 -2.33
CA ILE A 118 5.87 10.76 -3.34
C ILE A 118 6.81 11.89 -2.91
N VAL A 119 6.71 12.37 -1.66
CA VAL A 119 7.57 13.44 -1.13
C VAL A 119 9.04 13.03 -1.19
N ARG A 120 9.37 11.78 -0.82
CA ARG A 120 10.75 11.26 -0.90
C ARG A 120 11.27 11.31 -2.34
N GLU A 121 10.47 10.89 -3.33
CA GLU A 121 10.86 10.93 -4.74
C GLU A 121 11.08 12.36 -5.27
N LEU A 122 10.23 13.30 -4.83
CA LEU A 122 10.35 14.72 -5.17
C LEU A 122 11.62 15.35 -4.56
N ILE A 123 11.95 15.00 -3.31
CA ILE A 123 13.19 15.42 -2.64
C ILE A 123 14.41 14.81 -3.34
N GLU A 124 14.40 13.52 -3.64
CA GLU A 124 15.54 12.88 -4.32
C GLU A 124 15.77 13.48 -5.72
N THR A 125 14.70 13.80 -6.43
CA THR A 125 14.78 14.50 -7.71
C THR A 125 15.40 15.89 -7.57
N LYS A 126 15.07 16.63 -6.50
CA LYS A 126 15.72 17.90 -6.16
C LYS A 126 17.21 17.74 -5.94
N VAL A 127 17.62 16.76 -5.12
CA VAL A 127 19.03 16.47 -4.84
C VAL A 127 19.79 16.17 -6.13
N ARG A 128 19.25 15.26 -6.97
CA ARG A 128 19.83 14.92 -8.28
C ARG A 128 19.94 16.12 -9.23
N TYR A 129 18.99 17.05 -9.15
CA TYR A 129 19.03 18.30 -9.91
C TYR A 129 20.16 19.21 -9.41
N ASN A 130 20.22 19.48 -8.10
CA ASN A 130 21.21 20.37 -7.49
C ASN A 130 22.65 19.84 -7.64
N ASP A 131 22.83 18.52 -7.67
CA ASP A 131 24.14 17.91 -7.95
C ASP A 131 24.61 18.16 -9.38
N ARG A 132 23.68 18.31 -10.32
CA ARG A 132 23.97 18.35 -11.76
C ARG A 132 24.10 19.77 -12.33
N PHE A 133 23.32 20.71 -11.82
CA PHE A 133 23.18 22.04 -12.40
C PHE A 133 23.82 23.13 -11.54
N TYR A 134 24.32 24.20 -12.16
CA TYR A 134 24.96 25.32 -11.47
C TYR A 134 23.97 26.25 -10.76
N ASN A 135 22.71 26.25 -11.16
CA ASN A 135 21.62 27.00 -10.56
C ASN A 135 20.81 26.06 -9.67
N PRO A 136 21.24 25.79 -8.42
CA PRO A 136 20.50 24.94 -7.51
C PRO A 136 19.14 25.59 -7.20
N THR A 137 18.20 24.75 -6.80
CA THR A 137 16.94 25.20 -6.20
C THR A 137 16.92 24.91 -4.71
N ASP A 138 16.21 25.75 -3.99
CA ASP A 138 15.85 25.62 -2.59
C ASP A 138 14.41 25.14 -2.40
N LYS A 139 13.73 24.68 -3.46
CA LYS A 139 12.33 24.27 -3.39
C LYS A 139 12.06 23.26 -2.29
N GLU A 140 10.97 23.50 -1.57
CA GLU A 140 10.51 22.68 -0.47
C GLU A 140 9.04 22.32 -0.63
N ILE A 141 8.64 21.30 0.13
CA ILE A 141 7.23 21.00 0.40
C ILE A 141 7.01 21.41 1.84
N LYS A 142 6.16 22.42 2.04
CA LYS A 142 5.75 22.88 3.36
C LYS A 142 4.38 22.31 3.70
N TYR A 143 4.14 22.10 4.98
CA TYR A 143 2.89 21.53 5.48
C TYR A 143 2.15 22.56 6.32
N LYS A 144 0.87 22.75 6.03
CA LYS A 144 -0.03 23.46 6.93
C LYS A 144 -0.84 22.43 7.71
N LYS A 145 -0.84 22.56 9.05
CA LYS A 145 -1.44 21.60 9.98
C LYS A 145 -2.94 21.51 9.80
N SER A 146 -3.49 20.35 10.16
CA SER A 146 -4.92 20.18 10.33
C SER A 146 -5.41 20.83 11.62
N LYS A 147 -6.69 21.23 11.64
CA LYS A 147 -7.41 21.56 12.87
C LYS A 147 -7.72 20.31 13.72
N CYS A 148 -7.63 19.12 13.14
CA CYS A 148 -7.84 17.84 13.80
C CYS A 148 -6.52 17.26 14.34
N ASN A 149 -6.39 17.15 15.66
CA ASN A 149 -5.20 16.61 16.31
C ASN A 149 -4.93 15.15 15.93
N LYS A 150 -5.96 14.33 15.68
CA LYS A 150 -5.79 12.95 15.21
C LYS A 150 -5.06 12.88 13.86
N VAL A 151 -5.37 13.79 12.93
CA VAL A 151 -4.67 13.89 11.64
C VAL A 151 -3.21 14.26 11.85
N ASN A 152 -2.95 15.27 12.69
CA ASN A 152 -1.58 15.69 12.99
C ASN A 152 -0.76 14.57 13.67
N ARG A 153 -1.37 13.79 14.57
CA ARG A 153 -0.77 12.61 15.20
C ARG A 153 -0.38 11.56 14.16
N SER A 154 -1.24 11.27 13.19
CA SER A 154 -0.93 10.33 12.10
C SER A 154 0.22 10.80 11.22
N LEU A 155 0.25 12.09 10.86
CA LEU A 155 1.34 12.69 10.08
C LEU A 155 2.67 12.64 10.83
N PHE A 156 2.64 12.88 12.14
CA PHE A 156 3.81 12.77 13.00
C PHE A 156 4.32 11.32 13.12
N ALA A 157 3.42 10.36 13.35
CA ALA A 157 3.79 8.95 13.50
C ALA A 157 4.53 8.41 12.27
N LEU A 158 4.13 8.84 11.08
CA LEU A 158 4.79 8.49 9.81
C LEU A 158 6.03 9.34 9.49
N LYS A 159 6.43 10.27 10.36
CA LYS A 159 7.55 11.19 10.15
C LYS A 159 7.43 11.99 8.84
N LEU A 160 6.21 12.44 8.52
CA LEU A 160 5.98 13.34 7.37
C LEU A 160 6.25 14.80 7.71
N VAL A 161 6.14 15.15 9.00
CA VAL A 161 6.38 16.48 9.52
C VAL A 161 7.41 16.38 10.65
N ASP A 162 8.66 16.75 10.37
CA ASP A 162 9.76 16.75 11.35
C ASP A 162 9.62 17.88 12.40
N ASN A 163 8.78 18.89 12.12
CA ASN A 163 8.65 20.15 12.88
C ASN A 163 7.23 20.42 13.41
N ILE A 164 6.54 19.39 13.91
CA ILE A 164 5.61 19.66 15.03
C ILE A 164 6.52 19.67 16.25
N GLY A 165 6.82 20.86 16.78
CA GLY A 165 7.74 21.01 17.90
C GLY A 165 7.36 20.04 19.03
N LYS A 166 8.37 19.49 19.72
CA LYS A 166 8.20 18.61 20.90
C LYS A 166 7.16 19.10 21.93
N LYS A 167 6.82 20.39 21.92
CA LYS A 167 5.79 21.04 22.76
C LYS A 167 4.33 20.87 22.29
N GLU A 168 4.08 20.44 21.06
CA GLU A 168 2.71 20.31 20.52
C GLU A 168 2.19 18.86 20.50
N VAL A 169 2.99 17.93 21.03
CA VAL A 169 2.60 16.53 21.30
C VAL A 169 2.31 16.36 22.82
N GLU A 170 2.20 17.46 23.56
CA GLU A 170 1.86 17.48 25.00
C GLU A 170 0.44 16.93 25.29
N ASP A 171 -0.40 16.77 24.24
CA ASP A 171 -1.73 16.14 24.35
C ASP A 171 -1.73 14.61 24.18
N VAL A 172 -0.58 13.98 23.90
CA VAL A 172 -0.50 12.52 23.95
C VAL A 172 -0.26 12.13 25.40
N LYS A 173 -1.30 11.61 26.06
CA LYS A 173 -1.13 10.96 27.36
C LYS A 173 0.01 9.95 27.24
N PRO A 174 0.96 9.87 28.20
CA PRO A 174 2.10 8.94 28.17
C PRO A 174 1.73 7.47 27.93
N GLU A 175 0.45 7.13 28.16
CA GLU A 175 -0.17 5.81 28.10
C GLU A 175 -0.64 5.44 26.68
N GLU A 176 -0.77 6.43 25.79
CA GLU A 176 -1.16 6.33 24.39
C GLU A 176 0.07 6.37 23.47
N GLY A 177 0.66 5.20 23.22
CA GLY A 177 1.82 5.05 22.34
C GLY A 177 1.47 4.87 20.87
N PHE A 178 2.50 4.90 20.03
CA PHE A 178 2.45 4.31 18.70
C PHE A 178 3.74 3.52 18.42
N LEU A 179 3.64 2.47 17.61
CA LEU A 179 4.82 1.85 16.99
C LEU A 179 4.84 2.22 15.52
N TYR A 180 6.05 2.44 15.01
CA TYR A 180 6.27 2.81 13.62
C TYR A 180 7.17 1.78 12.95
N LEU A 181 6.65 1.14 11.89
CA LEU A 181 7.37 0.12 11.13
C LEU A 181 8.61 0.69 10.42
N GLY A 182 8.51 1.88 9.84
CA GLY A 182 9.55 2.38 8.94
C GLY A 182 9.28 1.95 7.50
N LEU A 183 9.26 2.91 6.56
CA LEU A 183 9.06 2.64 5.15
C LEU A 183 10.14 1.70 4.61
N GLN A 184 9.76 0.45 4.32
CA GLN A 184 10.62 -0.57 3.71
C GLN A 184 10.36 -0.67 2.20
N THR A 185 11.35 -1.15 1.46
CA THR A 185 11.27 -1.39 0.01
C THR A 185 12.31 -2.42 -0.43
N ASN A 186 12.06 -3.10 -1.54
CA ASN A 186 13.01 -4.03 -2.17
C ASN A 186 14.05 -3.34 -3.08
N LEU A 187 14.03 -2.01 -3.24
CA LEU A 187 15.04 -1.25 -3.98
C LEU A 187 16.46 -1.66 -3.54
N ALA A 188 17.23 -2.28 -4.44
CA ALA A 188 18.61 -2.68 -4.15
C ALA A 188 19.46 -1.46 -3.77
N SER A 189 20.23 -1.56 -2.68
CA SER A 189 21.33 -0.61 -2.49
C SER A 189 22.30 -0.82 -3.65
N LYS A 190 22.93 0.25 -4.16
CA LYS A 190 23.85 0.21 -5.32
C LYS A 190 25.12 -0.64 -5.12
N THR A 191 25.17 -1.47 -4.08
CA THR A 191 26.24 -2.39 -3.72
C THR A 191 25.91 -3.79 -4.22
N SER A 192 26.90 -4.43 -4.84
CA SER A 192 26.82 -5.62 -5.70
C SER A 192 26.42 -6.95 -5.04
N TYR A 193 25.71 -6.92 -3.91
CA TYR A 193 25.26 -8.12 -3.21
C TYR A 193 23.74 -8.24 -3.32
N LYS A 194 23.27 -9.32 -3.95
CA LYS A 194 21.84 -9.69 -3.97
C LYS A 194 21.49 -10.29 -2.60
N GLU A 195 21.41 -9.44 -1.59
CA GLU A 195 20.85 -9.83 -0.30
C GLU A 195 19.37 -10.21 -0.49
N ASN A 196 18.88 -11.23 0.23
CA ASN A 196 17.47 -11.60 0.26
C ASN A 196 16.67 -10.52 1.03
N LYS A 197 16.51 -9.34 0.42
CA LYS A 197 15.81 -8.20 1.01
C LYS A 197 14.37 -8.53 1.36
N LYS A 198 13.70 -9.36 0.55
CA LYS A 198 12.33 -9.80 0.82
C LYS A 198 12.24 -10.54 2.15
N GLY A 199 13.09 -11.55 2.37
CA GLY A 199 13.11 -12.28 3.64
C GLY A 199 13.42 -11.39 4.86
N ALA A 200 14.36 -10.46 4.71
CA ALA A 200 14.67 -9.48 5.75
C ALA A 200 13.47 -8.57 6.05
N VAL A 201 12.79 -8.06 5.03
CA VAL A 201 11.61 -7.20 5.21
C VAL A 201 10.41 -7.99 5.76
N CYS A 202 10.18 -9.24 5.34
CA CYS A 202 9.17 -10.12 5.97
C CYS A 202 9.39 -10.21 7.48
N THR A 203 10.66 -10.40 7.89
CA THR A 203 11.04 -10.46 9.30
C THR A 203 10.72 -9.15 10.04
N ILE A 204 11.11 -7.99 9.47
CA ILE A 204 10.83 -6.67 10.06
C ILE A 204 9.32 -6.43 10.20
N VAL A 205 8.52 -6.73 9.17
CA VAL A 205 7.06 -6.55 9.20
C VAL A 205 6.42 -7.49 10.22
N ARG A 206 6.85 -8.76 10.29
CA ARG A 206 6.38 -9.71 11.29
C ARG A 206 6.72 -9.26 12.70
N GLU A 207 7.94 -8.76 12.93
CA GLU A 207 8.36 -8.22 14.23
C GLU A 207 7.50 -7.04 14.65
N PHE A 208 7.23 -6.10 13.74
CA PHE A 208 6.30 -4.99 13.99
C PHE A 208 4.88 -5.45 14.35
N ILE A 209 4.35 -6.48 13.66
CA ILE A 209 3.04 -7.08 14.01
C ILE A 209 3.11 -7.70 15.41
N ASN A 210 4.17 -8.43 15.72
CA ASN A 210 4.35 -9.08 17.02
C ASN A 210 4.51 -8.06 18.16
N GLU A 211 5.29 -7.00 17.96
CA GLU A 211 5.45 -5.91 18.92
C GLU A 211 4.12 -5.17 19.17
N SER A 212 3.32 -4.99 18.11
CA SER A 212 1.96 -4.44 18.24
C SER A 212 1.05 -5.38 19.04
N LEU A 213 1.16 -6.70 18.86
CA LEU A 213 0.45 -7.68 19.69
C LEU A 213 0.92 -7.65 21.16
N VAL A 214 2.21 -7.46 21.42
CA VAL A 214 2.77 -7.36 22.78
C VAL A 214 2.13 -6.20 23.53
N GLN A 215 1.82 -5.08 22.86
CA GLN A 215 1.10 -3.96 23.47
C GLN A 215 -0.33 -4.32 23.91
N SER A 216 -0.91 -5.38 23.36
CA SER A 216 -2.19 -5.96 23.79
C SER A 216 -2.04 -7.10 24.81
N ASN A 217 -0.82 -7.36 25.32
CA ASN A 217 -0.45 -8.48 26.19
C ASN A 217 -0.57 -9.87 25.52
N ALA A 218 -0.38 -9.93 24.20
CA ALA A 218 -0.38 -11.16 23.39
C ALA A 218 0.93 -11.30 22.59
N ILE A 219 1.30 -12.54 22.22
CA ILE A 219 2.52 -12.83 21.44
C ILE A 219 2.20 -13.93 20.42
N LEU A 220 2.81 -13.85 19.23
CA LEU A 220 2.74 -14.92 18.25
C LEU A 220 3.49 -16.17 18.72
N ASN A 221 2.84 -17.33 18.63
CA ASN A 221 3.54 -18.60 18.77
C ASN A 221 4.27 -18.99 17.47
N ALA A 222 5.05 -20.07 17.50
CA ALA A 222 5.82 -20.53 16.33
C ALA A 222 4.95 -20.79 15.08
N SER A 223 3.74 -21.32 15.27
CA SER A 223 2.79 -21.52 14.17
C SER A 223 2.31 -20.20 13.58
N GLY A 224 2.00 -19.21 14.42
CA GLY A 224 1.59 -17.86 14.01
C GLY A 224 2.69 -17.12 13.25
N ILE A 225 3.94 -17.22 13.73
CA ILE A 225 5.13 -16.70 13.04
C ILE A 225 5.21 -17.28 11.63
N HIS A 226 5.17 -18.61 11.49
CA HIS A 226 5.30 -19.26 10.19
C HIS A 226 4.16 -18.89 9.23
N LYS A 227 2.92 -18.79 9.72
CA LYS A 227 1.77 -18.36 8.91
C LYS A 227 1.91 -16.93 8.40
N ILE A 228 2.36 -16.01 9.25
CA ILE A 228 2.57 -14.60 8.85
C ILE A 228 3.73 -14.52 7.84
N ASP A 229 4.84 -15.22 8.06
CA ASP A 229 5.97 -15.21 7.13
C ASP A 229 5.58 -15.73 5.73
N LYS A 230 4.78 -16.82 5.67
CA LYS A 230 4.26 -17.35 4.41
C LYS A 230 3.36 -16.34 3.70
N LEU A 231 2.43 -15.73 4.45
CA LEU A 231 1.49 -14.74 3.93
C LEU A 231 2.20 -13.48 3.41
N LEU A 232 3.16 -12.93 4.17
CA LEU A 232 3.94 -11.77 3.74
C LEU A 232 4.76 -12.09 2.49
N SER A 233 5.35 -13.29 2.41
CA SER A 233 6.11 -13.73 1.24
C SER A 233 5.23 -13.83 -0.01
N GLU A 234 4.01 -14.34 0.12
CA GLU A 234 3.03 -14.40 -0.98
C GLU A 234 2.60 -13.00 -1.45
N ILE A 235 2.34 -12.08 -0.51
CA ILE A 235 1.98 -10.69 -0.86
C ILE A 235 3.13 -10.00 -1.58
N PHE A 236 4.36 -10.12 -1.09
CA PHE A 236 5.51 -9.48 -1.74
C PHE A 236 5.83 -10.12 -3.09
N ASN A 237 5.62 -11.43 -3.28
CA ASN A 237 5.71 -12.05 -4.61
C ASN A 237 4.72 -11.40 -5.58
N ASN A 238 3.45 -11.25 -5.16
CA ASN A 238 2.44 -10.59 -5.99
C ASN A 238 2.81 -9.13 -6.29
N ALA A 239 3.33 -8.41 -5.29
CA ALA A 239 3.78 -7.03 -5.47
C ALA A 239 4.92 -6.93 -6.49
N GLU A 240 5.88 -7.88 -6.49
CA GLU A 240 6.95 -7.97 -7.48
C GLU A 240 6.39 -8.26 -8.89
N ASP A 241 5.49 -9.22 -9.04
CA ASP A 241 4.94 -9.65 -10.33
C ASP A 241 4.05 -8.59 -11.01
N HIS A 242 3.36 -7.77 -10.21
CA HIS A 242 2.51 -6.68 -10.69
C HIS A 242 3.28 -5.35 -10.84
N SER A 243 4.50 -5.26 -10.32
CA SER A 243 5.33 -4.06 -10.43
C SER A 243 5.97 -3.93 -11.81
N THR A 244 5.88 -2.74 -12.41
CA THR A 244 6.58 -2.45 -13.68
C THR A 244 8.05 -2.09 -13.48
N HIS A 245 8.45 -1.81 -12.24
CA HIS A 245 9.82 -1.42 -11.88
C HIS A 245 10.49 -2.44 -10.95
N ASN A 246 9.82 -3.56 -10.66
CA ASN A 246 10.22 -4.50 -9.61
C ASN A 246 10.44 -3.80 -8.26
N GLU A 247 9.62 -2.79 -7.98
CA GLU A 247 9.61 -2.00 -6.74
C GLU A 247 8.28 -2.18 -6.01
N TRP A 248 8.37 -2.46 -4.72
CA TRP A 248 7.25 -2.42 -3.78
C TRP A 248 7.65 -1.70 -2.50
N TYR A 249 6.63 -1.27 -1.76
CA TYR A 249 6.74 -0.47 -0.54
C TYR A 249 5.85 -1.07 0.53
N VAL A 250 6.32 -1.06 1.77
CA VAL A 250 5.50 -1.37 2.95
C VAL A 250 5.83 -0.39 4.07
N ASP A 251 4.80 0.13 4.72
CA ASP A 251 4.93 0.96 5.92
C ASP A 251 3.70 0.71 6.81
N GLY A 252 3.80 1.10 8.08
CA GLY A 252 2.75 0.81 9.04
C GLY A 252 2.91 1.56 10.35
N VAL A 253 1.78 1.76 11.01
CA VAL A 253 1.70 2.37 12.35
C VAL A 253 0.70 1.58 13.16
N SER A 254 1.04 1.26 14.40
CA SER A 254 0.05 0.81 15.37
C SER A 254 -0.18 1.90 16.40
N PHE A 255 -1.44 2.12 16.77
CA PHE A 255 -1.83 3.04 17.84
C PHE A 255 -2.40 2.25 19.00
N LYS A 256 -1.91 2.53 20.20
CA LYS A 256 -2.45 1.98 21.43
C LYS A 256 -3.46 2.95 22.02
N ASN A 257 -4.67 2.47 22.24
CA ASN A 257 -5.70 3.14 23.03
C ASN A 257 -6.04 2.27 24.25
N ILE A 258 -6.40 2.92 25.36
CA ILE A 258 -6.89 2.23 26.57
C ILE A 258 -8.37 2.53 26.69
N ILE A 259 -9.21 1.49 26.67
CA ILE A 259 -10.67 1.61 26.70
C ILE A 259 -11.18 0.68 27.79
N ASP A 260 -11.83 1.25 28.80
CA ASP A 260 -12.27 0.56 30.02
C ASP A 260 -11.16 -0.26 30.71
N GLY A 261 -9.94 0.28 30.71
CA GLY A 261 -8.75 -0.36 31.29
C GLY A 261 -8.09 -1.43 30.39
N GLU A 262 -8.67 -1.73 29.23
CA GLU A 262 -8.16 -2.72 28.29
C GLU A 262 -7.38 -2.06 27.13
N PRO A 263 -6.19 -2.57 26.77
CA PRO A 263 -5.46 -2.09 25.61
C PRO A 263 -6.12 -2.59 24.31
N ILE A 264 -6.48 -1.66 23.44
CA ILE A 264 -6.92 -1.93 22.06
C ILE A 264 -5.87 -1.34 21.12
N ILE A 265 -5.30 -2.21 20.28
CA ILE A 265 -4.24 -1.82 19.36
C ILE A 265 -4.83 -1.72 17.95
N GLU A 266 -4.89 -0.52 17.42
CA GLU A 266 -5.22 -0.28 16.02
C GLU A 266 -3.97 -0.45 15.17
N LEU A 267 -3.84 -1.58 14.49
CA LEU A 267 -2.73 -1.86 13.57
C LEU A 267 -3.11 -1.43 12.16
N ASN A 268 -2.34 -0.50 11.60
CA ASN A 268 -2.45 -0.07 10.21
C ASN A 268 -1.20 -0.51 9.43
N LEU A 269 -1.39 -1.20 8.31
CA LEU A 269 -0.33 -1.66 7.42
C LEU A 269 -0.70 -1.35 5.96
N GLY A 270 0.19 -0.69 5.24
CA GLY A 270 0.04 -0.43 3.81
C GLY A 270 1.07 -1.20 3.00
N ILE A 271 0.64 -1.90 1.95
CA ILE A 271 1.54 -2.59 1.01
C ILE A 271 1.21 -2.15 -0.40
N LEU A 272 2.20 -1.62 -1.11
CA LEU A 272 2.01 -0.92 -2.38
C LEU A 272 3.03 -1.36 -3.43
N ASN A 273 2.54 -1.63 -4.65
CA ASN A 273 3.37 -1.68 -5.85
C ASN A 273 2.80 -0.75 -6.93
N PHE A 274 3.70 -0.16 -7.71
CA PHE A 274 3.34 0.64 -8.89
C PHE A 274 3.51 -0.19 -10.16
N GLY A 275 2.52 -0.15 -11.04
CA GLY A 275 2.58 -0.93 -12.27
C GLY A 275 1.24 -1.13 -12.94
N PHE A 276 0.96 -2.36 -13.30
CA PHE A 276 -0.33 -2.74 -13.84
C PHE A 276 -1.33 -2.89 -12.70
N SER A 277 -2.55 -2.42 -12.93
CA SER A 277 -3.67 -2.83 -12.09
C SER A 277 -3.90 -4.34 -12.20
N ILE A 278 -4.64 -4.89 -11.24
CA ILE A 278 -5.01 -6.31 -11.21
C ILE A 278 -5.76 -6.70 -12.49
N SER A 279 -6.77 -5.90 -12.89
CA SER A 279 -7.54 -6.11 -14.11
C SER A 279 -6.69 -5.99 -15.38
N GLU A 280 -5.82 -4.98 -15.51
CA GLU A 280 -4.87 -4.90 -16.63
C GLU A 280 -3.97 -6.15 -16.68
N GLY A 281 -3.52 -6.64 -15.53
CA GLY A 281 -2.67 -7.82 -15.42
C GLY A 281 -3.33 -9.09 -15.96
N ILE A 282 -4.60 -9.33 -15.62
CA ILE A 282 -5.33 -10.52 -16.09
C ILE A 282 -5.68 -10.41 -17.58
N ILE A 283 -6.15 -9.23 -18.02
CA ILE A 283 -6.57 -8.98 -19.41
C ILE A 283 -5.38 -9.12 -20.37
N ASN A 284 -4.21 -8.56 -20.01
CA ASN A 284 -3.01 -8.63 -20.86
C ASN A 284 -2.51 -10.07 -21.08
N ASN A 285 -2.88 -11.02 -20.21
CA ASN A 285 -2.48 -12.43 -20.29
C ASN A 285 -3.63 -13.36 -20.70
N GLU A 286 -4.76 -12.82 -21.16
CA GLU A 286 -5.96 -13.59 -21.51
C GLU A 286 -5.66 -14.70 -22.54
N LYS A 287 -4.87 -14.38 -23.57
CA LYS A 287 -4.53 -15.34 -24.64
C LYS A 287 -3.75 -16.57 -24.14
N LYS A 288 -3.01 -16.41 -23.05
CA LYS A 288 -2.19 -17.47 -22.45
C LYS A 288 -2.98 -18.29 -21.40
N ASN A 289 -3.97 -17.69 -20.74
CA ASN A 289 -4.77 -18.33 -19.69
C ASN A 289 -6.19 -18.75 -20.17
N LYS A 290 -6.32 -19.41 -21.33
CA LYS A 290 -7.62 -19.65 -21.98
C LYS A 290 -8.66 -20.34 -21.11
N GLU A 291 -8.27 -21.39 -20.38
CA GLU A 291 -9.19 -22.18 -19.55
C GLU A 291 -9.75 -21.36 -18.38
N MET A 292 -8.87 -20.78 -17.55
CA MET A 292 -9.25 -19.88 -16.46
C MET A 292 -10.10 -18.71 -16.96
N MET A 293 -9.75 -18.12 -18.10
CA MET A 293 -10.50 -17.01 -18.70
C MET A 293 -11.91 -17.41 -19.16
N THR A 294 -12.14 -18.69 -19.46
CA THR A 294 -13.48 -19.20 -19.79
C THR A 294 -14.40 -19.09 -18.57
N ASN A 295 -13.90 -19.42 -17.38
CA ASN A 295 -14.67 -19.28 -16.14
C ASN A 295 -14.93 -17.81 -15.79
N ILE A 296 -13.90 -16.96 -15.90
CA ILE A 296 -14.05 -15.50 -15.69
C ILE A 296 -15.10 -14.90 -16.63
N LYS A 297 -15.12 -15.31 -17.91
CA LYS A 297 -16.11 -14.84 -18.88
C LYS A 297 -17.52 -15.31 -18.56
N LYS A 298 -17.70 -16.51 -18.02
CA LYS A 298 -19.01 -17.00 -17.56
C LYS A 298 -19.57 -16.09 -16.46
N TRP A 299 -18.76 -15.79 -15.44
CA TRP A 299 -19.17 -14.85 -14.38
C TRP A 299 -19.47 -13.46 -14.93
N TYR A 300 -18.59 -12.94 -15.80
CA TYR A 300 -18.78 -11.63 -16.40
C TYR A 300 -20.07 -11.52 -17.21
N ASN A 301 -20.39 -12.51 -18.05
CA ASN A 301 -21.62 -12.47 -18.86
C ASN A 301 -22.86 -12.43 -17.97
N LYS A 302 -22.91 -13.27 -16.93
CA LYS A 302 -24.00 -13.26 -15.95
C LYS A 302 -24.13 -11.90 -15.26
N HIS A 303 -23.03 -11.33 -14.79
CA HIS A 303 -23.04 -10.03 -14.12
C HIS A 303 -23.36 -8.88 -15.07
N SER A 304 -22.96 -8.96 -16.34
CA SER A 304 -23.31 -7.95 -17.35
C SER A 304 -24.83 -7.88 -17.56
N GLU A 305 -25.49 -9.03 -17.69
CA GLU A 305 -26.96 -9.09 -17.81
C GLU A 305 -27.67 -8.55 -16.55
N LEU A 306 -27.18 -8.91 -15.37
CA LEU A 306 -27.73 -8.41 -14.11
C LEU A 306 -27.52 -6.89 -13.96
N LYS A 307 -26.34 -6.40 -14.32
CA LYS A 307 -25.97 -4.98 -14.25
C LYS A 307 -26.91 -4.14 -15.10
N GLU A 308 -27.21 -4.58 -16.32
CA GLU A 308 -28.16 -3.88 -17.21
C GLU A 308 -29.56 -3.81 -16.62
N LYS A 309 -30.02 -4.90 -15.95
CA LYS A 309 -31.34 -4.94 -15.32
C LYS A 309 -31.46 -4.00 -14.12
N VAL A 310 -30.41 -3.88 -13.30
CA VAL A 310 -30.45 -3.09 -12.05
C VAL A 310 -29.85 -1.69 -12.17
N GLY A 311 -29.28 -1.34 -13.32
CA GLY A 311 -28.65 -0.03 -13.56
C GLY A 311 -27.37 0.21 -12.74
N SER A 312 -26.61 -0.84 -12.43
CA SER A 312 -25.39 -0.73 -11.62
C SER A 312 -24.28 0.04 -12.35
N LYS A 313 -23.47 0.78 -11.59
CA LYS A 313 -22.36 1.61 -12.09
C LYS A 313 -21.05 0.84 -12.25
N LEU A 314 -21.01 -0.45 -11.93
CA LEU A 314 -19.80 -1.26 -12.00
C LEU A 314 -19.28 -1.46 -13.42
N ASN A 315 -17.98 -1.31 -13.63
CA ASN A 315 -17.36 -1.44 -14.93
C ASN A 315 -16.79 -2.85 -15.14
N LYS A 316 -16.37 -3.14 -16.37
CA LYS A 316 -15.65 -4.37 -16.68
C LYS A 316 -14.40 -4.55 -15.80
N ASP A 317 -13.63 -3.47 -15.61
CA ASP A 317 -12.41 -3.52 -14.81
C ASP A 317 -12.68 -3.83 -13.33
N ASP A 318 -13.82 -3.38 -12.80
CA ASP A 318 -14.20 -3.65 -11.40
C ASP A 318 -14.50 -5.14 -11.20
N LEU A 319 -15.33 -5.70 -12.08
CA LEU A 319 -15.65 -7.12 -12.05
C LEU A 319 -14.41 -8.00 -12.31
N TYR A 320 -13.56 -7.63 -13.28
CA TYR A 320 -12.33 -8.37 -13.56
C TYR A 320 -11.33 -8.30 -12.40
N THR A 321 -11.30 -7.19 -11.66
CA THR A 321 -10.53 -7.09 -10.42
C THR A 321 -11.05 -8.09 -9.40
N LEU A 322 -12.37 -8.12 -9.13
CA LEU A 322 -12.99 -9.09 -8.23
C LEU A 322 -12.71 -10.54 -8.63
N TYR A 323 -12.87 -10.88 -9.91
CA TYR A 323 -12.63 -12.24 -10.40
C TYR A 323 -11.17 -12.66 -10.28
N SER A 324 -10.24 -11.70 -10.35
CA SER A 324 -8.81 -11.96 -10.16
C SER A 324 -8.43 -12.27 -8.71
N LEU A 325 -9.31 -12.00 -7.76
CA LEU A 325 -9.10 -12.31 -6.33
C LEU A 325 -9.59 -13.71 -5.95
N GLN A 326 -10.32 -14.40 -6.84
CA GLN A 326 -10.86 -15.72 -6.55
C GLN A 326 -9.75 -16.76 -6.43
N ASP A 327 -10.01 -17.79 -5.65
CA ASP A 327 -9.05 -18.87 -5.47
C ASP A 327 -8.76 -19.58 -6.80
N GLY A 328 -7.49 -19.92 -7.02
CA GLY A 328 -7.02 -20.55 -8.26
C GLY A 328 -6.91 -19.60 -9.47
N VAL A 329 -7.22 -18.30 -9.35
CA VAL A 329 -7.08 -17.32 -10.43
C VAL A 329 -5.72 -16.62 -10.36
N SER A 330 -4.99 -16.60 -11.48
CA SER A 330 -3.72 -15.89 -11.59
C SER A 330 -3.40 -15.46 -13.01
N ARG A 331 -2.84 -14.26 -13.19
CA ARG A 331 -2.30 -13.81 -14.49
C ARG A 331 -1.17 -14.69 -15.03
N LEU A 332 -0.46 -15.39 -14.14
CA LEU A 332 0.66 -16.28 -14.48
C LEU A 332 0.30 -17.75 -14.27
N LYS A 333 -0.99 -18.11 -14.26
CA LYS A 333 -1.46 -19.50 -14.09
C LYS A 333 -0.89 -20.43 -15.17
N TYR A 334 -0.73 -19.93 -16.40
CA TYR A 334 -0.09 -20.66 -17.50
C TYR A 334 1.41 -20.99 -17.28
N GLU A 335 2.09 -20.30 -16.36
CA GLU A 335 3.51 -20.57 -16.04
C GLU A 335 3.64 -21.60 -14.91
N ASP A 336 2.69 -21.60 -13.97
CA ASP A 336 2.69 -22.47 -12.81
C ASP A 336 1.24 -22.65 -12.32
N GLU A 337 0.75 -23.89 -12.46
CA GLU A 337 -0.62 -24.27 -12.09
C GLU A 337 -0.88 -24.17 -10.58
N SER A 338 0.17 -24.14 -9.74
CA SER A 338 0.01 -23.96 -8.28
C SER A 338 -0.28 -22.51 -7.88
N ARG A 339 -0.25 -21.56 -8.84
CA ARG A 339 -0.50 -20.14 -8.56
C ARG A 339 -1.99 -19.83 -8.40
N GLY A 340 -2.29 -18.76 -7.66
CA GLY A 340 -3.66 -18.22 -7.52
C GLY A 340 -4.29 -18.38 -6.14
N HIS A 341 -3.57 -18.94 -5.17
CA HIS A 341 -4.10 -19.14 -3.80
C HIS A 341 -3.73 -18.02 -2.82
N GLY A 342 -2.66 -17.26 -3.10
CA GLY A 342 -2.06 -16.38 -2.08
C GLY A 342 -2.93 -15.18 -1.68
N THR A 343 -3.60 -14.54 -2.64
CA THR A 343 -4.45 -13.37 -2.34
C THR A 343 -5.68 -13.78 -1.52
N MET A 344 -6.32 -14.89 -1.87
CA MET A 344 -7.46 -15.41 -1.11
C MET A 344 -7.05 -15.84 0.30
N ASN A 345 -5.90 -16.52 0.45
CA ASN A 345 -5.33 -16.85 1.76
C ASN A 345 -5.07 -15.61 2.61
N PHE A 346 -4.57 -14.53 2.00
CA PHE A 346 -4.38 -13.26 2.67
C PHE A 346 -5.69 -12.64 3.17
N ILE A 347 -6.72 -12.56 2.32
CA ILE A 347 -8.04 -12.03 2.70
C ILE A 347 -8.62 -12.84 3.86
N ARG A 348 -8.57 -14.17 3.80
CA ARG A 348 -9.08 -15.04 4.87
C ARG A 348 -8.32 -14.86 6.18
N ALA A 349 -6.99 -14.75 6.12
CA ALA A 349 -6.18 -14.48 7.29
C ALA A 349 -6.50 -13.12 7.91
N PHE A 350 -6.67 -12.08 7.08
CA PHE A 350 -7.10 -10.76 7.51
C PHE A 350 -8.45 -10.79 8.23
N ILE A 351 -9.48 -11.41 7.62
CA ILE A 351 -10.81 -11.55 8.24
C ILE A 351 -10.73 -12.28 9.57
N THR A 352 -9.89 -13.32 9.66
CA THR A 352 -9.68 -14.06 10.90
C THR A 352 -9.03 -13.20 11.98
N LEU A 353 -7.99 -12.44 11.64
CA LEU A 353 -7.30 -11.55 12.58
C LEU A 353 -8.20 -10.39 13.03
N GLY A 354 -9.04 -9.89 12.13
CA GLY A 354 -10.00 -8.81 12.39
C GLY A 354 -11.30 -9.26 13.04
N SER A 355 -11.47 -10.55 13.38
CA SER A 355 -12.72 -11.12 13.89
C SER A 355 -13.27 -10.44 15.16
N PHE A 356 -12.46 -9.65 15.87
CA PHE A 356 -12.92 -8.78 16.93
C PHE A 356 -14.07 -7.85 16.50
N GLY A 357 -14.06 -7.35 15.26
CA GLY A 357 -15.12 -6.48 14.73
C GLY A 357 -16.50 -7.13 14.64
N LYS A 358 -16.59 -8.48 14.63
CA LYS A 358 -17.88 -9.20 14.69
C LYS A 358 -18.55 -9.05 16.05
N GLU A 359 -17.76 -9.00 17.13
CA GLU A 359 -18.28 -8.88 18.50
C GLU A 359 -18.45 -7.42 18.93
N ASN A 360 -17.67 -6.49 18.35
CA ASN A 360 -17.76 -5.08 18.63
C ASN A 360 -17.74 -4.24 17.35
N PRO A 361 -18.91 -3.71 16.91
CA PRO A 361 -19.04 -2.90 15.70
C PRO A 361 -18.20 -1.62 15.68
N ASP A 362 -17.72 -1.12 16.82
CA ASP A 362 -16.84 0.06 16.88
C ASP A 362 -15.42 -0.23 16.38
N TYR A 363 -15.05 -1.52 16.27
CA TYR A 363 -13.72 -1.99 15.87
C TYR A 363 -13.75 -2.90 14.64
N LYS A 364 -14.53 -2.50 13.62
CA LYS A 364 -14.58 -3.23 12.35
C LYS A 364 -13.20 -3.21 11.66
N PRO A 365 -12.66 -4.36 11.23
CA PRO A 365 -11.45 -4.39 10.44
C PRO A 365 -11.74 -3.90 9.02
N HIS A 366 -10.77 -3.24 8.38
CA HIS A 366 -10.86 -2.79 7.00
C HIS A 366 -9.70 -3.35 6.17
N LEU A 367 -10.03 -4.09 5.11
CA LEU A 367 -9.08 -4.44 4.06
C LEU A 367 -9.57 -3.82 2.75
N ASN A 368 -8.84 -2.83 2.26
CA ASN A 368 -9.09 -2.26 0.94
C ASN A 368 -8.01 -2.70 -0.04
N ILE A 369 -8.44 -3.07 -1.25
CA ILE A 369 -7.57 -3.35 -2.38
C ILE A 369 -7.89 -2.32 -3.45
N ILE A 370 -7.01 -1.32 -3.59
CA ILE A 370 -7.13 -0.27 -4.59
C ILE A 370 -6.27 -0.66 -5.79
N SER A 371 -6.89 -0.78 -6.96
CA SER A 371 -6.16 -1.11 -8.17
C SER A 371 -6.84 -0.55 -9.42
N GLY A 372 -6.09 0.24 -10.20
CA GLY A 372 -6.66 0.90 -11.37
C GLY A 372 -7.80 1.84 -10.96
N LYS A 373 -8.99 1.61 -11.50
CA LYS A 373 -10.21 2.36 -11.15
C LYS A 373 -11.11 1.62 -10.16
N THR A 374 -10.60 0.61 -9.48
CA THR A 374 -11.41 -0.25 -8.62
C THR A 374 -10.93 -0.18 -7.18
N CYS A 375 -11.87 -0.06 -6.26
CA CYS A 375 -11.66 -0.26 -4.83
C CYS A 375 -12.49 -1.46 -4.37
N VAL A 376 -11.82 -2.52 -3.91
CA VAL A 376 -12.47 -3.67 -3.26
C VAL A 376 -12.34 -3.50 -1.76
N ARG A 377 -13.46 -3.55 -1.03
CA ARG A 377 -13.50 -3.55 0.43
C ARG A 377 -13.90 -4.93 0.93
N CYS A 378 -13.09 -5.46 1.83
CA CYS A 378 -13.37 -6.70 2.55
C CYS A 378 -13.45 -6.40 4.05
N ASP A 379 -14.50 -6.89 4.67
CA ASP A 379 -14.70 -6.85 6.12
C ASP A 379 -15.38 -8.15 6.58
N ASN A 380 -15.80 -8.19 7.85
CA ASN A 380 -16.43 -9.37 8.42
C ASN A 380 -17.84 -9.70 7.90
N GLU A 381 -18.50 -8.79 7.15
CA GLU A 381 -19.85 -9.00 6.62
C GLU A 381 -19.81 -9.77 5.29
N VAL A 382 -18.82 -9.48 4.44
CA VAL A 382 -18.63 -10.10 3.12
C VAL A 382 -17.38 -10.98 3.06
N GLU A 383 -17.22 -11.86 4.05
CA GLU A 383 -16.10 -12.78 4.12
C GLU A 383 -16.12 -13.84 3.00
N PRO A 384 -14.94 -14.36 2.60
CA PRO A 384 -14.89 -15.48 1.67
C PRO A 384 -15.65 -16.71 2.18
N TYR A 385 -16.32 -17.40 1.27
CA TYR A 385 -17.05 -18.65 1.54
C TYR A 385 -16.41 -19.81 0.77
N GLU A 386 -16.67 -21.04 1.21
CA GLU A 386 -16.11 -22.24 0.60
C GLU A 386 -17.15 -22.94 -0.27
N GLU A 387 -16.77 -23.29 -1.49
CA GLU A 387 -17.59 -24.06 -2.43
C GLU A 387 -16.66 -24.99 -3.24
N ASN A 388 -16.98 -26.28 -3.30
CA ASN A 388 -16.20 -27.29 -4.04
C ASN A 388 -14.69 -27.27 -3.70
N ASN A 389 -14.34 -27.20 -2.41
CA ASN A 389 -12.97 -27.10 -1.88
C ASN A 389 -12.17 -25.87 -2.34
N ASN A 390 -12.83 -24.85 -2.90
CA ASN A 390 -12.23 -23.58 -3.26
C ASN A 390 -12.90 -22.44 -2.48
N TYR A 391 -12.16 -21.36 -2.23
CA TYR A 391 -12.72 -20.17 -1.60
C TYR A 391 -13.14 -19.14 -2.64
N PHE A 392 -14.31 -18.56 -2.43
CA PHE A 392 -14.88 -17.51 -3.28
C PHE A 392 -15.15 -16.25 -2.46
N LEU A 393 -14.97 -15.10 -3.11
CA LEU A 393 -15.29 -13.78 -2.59
C LEU A 393 -16.33 -13.16 -3.51
N SER A 394 -17.60 -13.12 -3.07
CA SER A 394 -18.70 -12.55 -3.85
C SER A 394 -18.95 -11.07 -3.62
N LEU A 395 -18.52 -10.53 -2.47
CA LEU A 395 -18.82 -9.16 -2.01
C LEU A 395 -20.32 -8.85 -1.93
N ASN A 396 -21.13 -9.87 -1.63
CA ASN A 396 -22.54 -9.76 -1.30
C ASN A 396 -22.84 -10.59 -0.04
N LYS A 397 -23.89 -10.19 0.70
CA LYS A 397 -24.27 -10.86 1.96
C LYS A 397 -24.76 -12.28 1.77
N GLU A 398 -25.27 -12.60 0.58
CA GLU A 398 -25.77 -13.92 0.21
C GLU A 398 -24.66 -14.96 0.04
N LYS A 399 -23.38 -14.52 -0.06
CA LYS A 399 -22.23 -15.39 -0.30
C LYS A 399 -22.41 -16.23 -1.56
N ASP A 400 -22.83 -15.57 -2.65
CA ASP A 400 -23.02 -16.18 -3.96
C ASP A 400 -22.35 -15.36 -5.06
N ILE A 401 -21.27 -15.90 -5.65
CA ILE A 401 -20.51 -15.29 -6.76
C ILE A 401 -21.35 -15.09 -8.03
N SER A 402 -22.53 -15.71 -8.09
CA SER A 402 -23.45 -15.66 -9.20
C SER A 402 -24.40 -14.46 -9.13
N LEU A 403 -24.43 -13.76 -8.00
CA LEU A 403 -25.12 -12.49 -7.78
C LEU A 403 -24.14 -11.31 -7.91
N LEU A 404 -24.68 -10.13 -8.23
CA LEU A 404 -23.85 -8.93 -8.27
C LEU A 404 -23.23 -8.62 -6.90
N PRO A 405 -21.99 -8.13 -6.86
CA PRO A 405 -21.41 -7.58 -5.65
C PRO A 405 -22.13 -6.28 -5.25
N GLU A 406 -22.21 -6.00 -3.96
CA GLU A 406 -22.76 -4.74 -3.48
C GLU A 406 -21.78 -3.58 -3.75
N GLU A 407 -22.27 -2.43 -4.22
CA GLU A 407 -21.41 -1.32 -4.68
C GLU A 407 -20.64 -0.61 -3.54
N ASN A 408 -21.03 -0.83 -2.29
CA ASN A 408 -20.28 -0.41 -1.10
C ASN A 408 -19.02 -1.27 -0.86
N TYR A 409 -18.99 -2.50 -1.39
CA TYR A 409 -17.86 -3.42 -1.27
C TYR A 409 -17.03 -3.54 -2.55
N LEU A 410 -17.63 -3.35 -3.73
CA LEU A 410 -16.93 -3.17 -4.98
C LEU A 410 -17.27 -1.81 -5.56
N ARG A 411 -16.33 -0.86 -5.53
CA ARG A 411 -16.59 0.52 -5.98
C ARG A 411 -15.74 0.91 -7.18
N HIS A 412 -16.40 1.53 -8.14
CA HIS A 412 -15.76 2.22 -9.25
C HIS A 412 -15.23 3.61 -8.84
N MET A 413 -14.00 3.91 -9.21
CA MET A 413 -13.33 5.20 -9.02
C MET A 413 -13.21 5.90 -10.37
N GLN A 414 -13.47 7.21 -10.42
CA GLN A 414 -13.32 7.96 -11.67
C GLN A 414 -11.83 8.12 -12.03
N GLU A 415 -11.02 8.37 -11.02
CA GLU A 415 -9.59 8.53 -11.13
C GLU A 415 -8.84 7.19 -11.08
N TYR A 416 -7.79 7.08 -11.89
CA TYR A 416 -7.01 5.85 -12.03
C TYR A 416 -5.80 5.84 -11.08
N PHE A 417 -5.70 4.79 -10.27
CA PHE A 417 -4.54 4.46 -9.44
C PHE A 417 -3.55 3.53 -10.18
N PRO A 418 -2.28 3.93 -10.37
CA PRO A 418 -1.35 3.22 -11.24
C PRO A 418 -0.59 2.08 -10.52
N GLY A 419 -1.32 1.04 -10.11
CA GLY A 419 -0.76 -0.14 -9.44
C GLY A 419 -1.76 -0.86 -8.55
N THR A 420 -1.27 -1.41 -7.45
CA THR A 420 -2.10 -2.07 -6.43
C THR A 420 -1.67 -1.60 -5.04
N PHE A 421 -2.64 -1.16 -4.23
CA PHE A 421 -2.45 -0.78 -2.85
C PHE A 421 -3.34 -1.64 -1.95
N LEU A 422 -2.73 -2.40 -1.05
CA LEU A 422 -3.40 -3.10 0.03
C LEU A 422 -3.39 -2.22 1.28
N GLU A 423 -4.57 -1.86 1.76
CA GLU A 423 -4.76 -1.12 2.99
C GLU A 423 -5.32 -2.05 4.05
N VAL A 424 -4.56 -2.28 5.11
CA VAL A 424 -4.94 -3.18 6.20
C VAL A 424 -5.11 -2.36 7.46
N LYS A 425 -6.29 -2.44 8.05
CA LYS A 425 -6.59 -1.92 9.38
C LYS A 425 -7.27 -3.01 10.21
N ILE A 426 -6.64 -3.42 11.30
CA ILE A 426 -7.20 -4.40 12.24
C ILE A 426 -7.05 -3.92 13.67
N TYR A 427 -7.95 -4.37 14.54
CA TYR A 427 -7.92 -4.07 15.96
C TYR A 427 -7.55 -5.33 16.74
N LEU A 428 -6.48 -5.24 17.53
CA LEU A 428 -5.92 -6.35 18.27
C LEU A 428 -6.24 -6.19 19.76
N ASN A 429 -6.79 -7.25 20.37
CA ASN A 429 -7.03 -7.33 21.80
C ASN A 429 -6.98 -8.78 22.30
N LYS A 430 -6.22 -9.03 23.38
CA LYS A 430 -5.99 -10.37 23.95
C LYS A 430 -7.25 -11.10 24.39
N LYS A 431 -8.18 -10.41 25.06
CA LYS A 431 -9.39 -11.03 25.63
C LYS A 431 -10.25 -11.63 24.53
N TYR A 432 -10.36 -10.92 23.40
CA TYR A 432 -11.09 -11.38 22.23
C TYR A 432 -10.36 -12.51 21.50
N PHE A 433 -9.05 -12.41 21.24
CA PHE A 433 -8.30 -13.51 20.63
C PHE A 433 -8.41 -14.81 21.44
N SER A 434 -8.35 -14.72 22.76
CA SER A 434 -8.48 -15.87 23.66
C SER A 434 -9.86 -16.53 23.56
N LYS A 435 -10.92 -15.75 23.30
CA LYS A 435 -12.30 -16.24 23.12
C LYS A 435 -12.48 -16.91 21.77
N THR A 436 -12.01 -16.29 20.68
CA THR A 436 -12.08 -16.87 19.32
C THR A 436 -11.31 -18.18 19.20
N LEU A 437 -10.12 -18.28 19.82
CA LEU A 437 -9.32 -19.51 19.84
C LEU A 437 -9.99 -20.64 20.62
N LYS A 438 -10.64 -20.32 21.75
CA LYS A 438 -11.43 -21.30 22.53
C LYS A 438 -12.64 -21.81 21.77
N ASN A 439 -13.34 -20.92 21.04
CA ASN A 439 -14.51 -21.29 20.25
C ASN A 439 -14.14 -22.20 19.07
N LYS A 440 -13.05 -21.92 18.34
CA LYS A 440 -12.55 -22.80 17.26
C LYS A 440 -12.02 -24.14 17.78
N GLY A 441 -11.42 -24.17 18.98
CA GLY A 441 -11.03 -25.42 19.65
C GLY A 441 -12.23 -26.30 20.03
N ASN A 442 -13.35 -25.68 20.42
CA ASN A 442 -14.59 -26.39 20.72
C ASN A 442 -15.36 -26.84 19.48
N GLU A 443 -15.28 -26.12 18.36
CA GLU A 443 -15.85 -26.57 17.07
C GLU A 443 -15.11 -27.79 16.51
N ASN A 444 -13.78 -27.82 16.62
CA ASN A 444 -12.99 -29.01 16.27
C ASN A 444 -13.22 -30.20 17.24
N ASN A 445 -13.68 -29.95 18.46
CA ASN A 445 -14.08 -30.99 19.43
C ASN A 445 -15.58 -31.36 19.35
N LYS A 446 -16.37 -30.71 18.49
CA LYS A 446 -17.78 -31.04 18.25
C LYS A 446 -17.99 -31.98 17.05
N VAL A 447 -16.93 -32.33 16.31
CA VAL A 447 -16.93 -33.45 15.36
C VAL A 447 -16.32 -34.68 16.04
N ASN A 448 -17.09 -35.20 17.00
CA ASN A 448 -17.20 -36.62 17.37
C ASN A 448 -17.94 -36.68 18.71
N PRO A 449 -19.26 -36.90 18.65
CA PRO A 449 -19.80 -37.94 19.49
C PRO A 449 -20.67 -38.92 18.69
N SER A 450 -20.41 -40.19 19.00
CA SER A 450 -21.22 -41.40 18.86
C SER A 450 -21.30 -42.18 17.54
N ALA A 451 -20.82 -43.43 17.71
CA ALA A 451 -21.21 -44.73 17.14
C ALA A 451 -20.73 -45.10 15.74
#